data_AF-A0A9P3GCF9-F1
#
_entry.id   AF-A0A9P3GCF9-F1
#
_cell.length_a   1.000
_cell.length_b   1.000
_cell.length_c   1.000
_cell.angle_alpha   90.00
_cell.angle_beta   90.00
_cell.angle_gamma   90.00
#
_symmetry.space_group_name_H-M   'P 1'
#
loop_
_entity.id
_entity.type
_entity.pdbx_description
1 polymer ?
#
loop_
_entity_poly.entity_id
_entity_poly.type
_entity_poly.pdbx_seq_one_letter_code
_entity_poly.pdbx_strand_id
1 'polypeptide(L)'
;MSLSATTFVSRSWEQILRQLTTLPHLSSASSSQTLLFSLSPAPDLPQDALSALVRILTQQPGAIGCLSAPLRPRGAALTPTVCSVAALDGARATPFRSTLPGKEPTQVGRWHAFRKRDDRAPLEPLPQEAQGVDWEAVWAKQAAPPPLPAELRALGPEDVQAVLYFSDSAPEGLVQALSRFEKASKLGLIASSTPFITGRPHTLFYGSDVHSTGAVGIALTSNDAAKPKLEVQFPELSAIEDKLFTVTDTEGNMVNALDDQNPSRIILSAVEKLNGKPTPTNVDLGIKEDEFFLGVHRDGKLYQLYTIQGGDPSRGTIALQSDAAPETGSQVKIYRKSVNPDMKNRLREGLNLITALPEGSMDLGGNGSDDDHVTVLQGSFLATSENGFVVSRARDGEPCERPWNSTVVGGHATIDWDH
;
A
#
# COMPACT_ATOMS: atom_id res chain seq x y z
N MET A 1 8.27 17.00 -16.01
CA MET A 1 7.00 17.18 -15.27
C MET A 1 7.22 18.15 -14.12
N SER A 2 6.35 19.16 -13.90
CA SER A 2 6.43 20.04 -12.71
C SER A 2 5.54 19.49 -11.60
N LEU A 3 6.11 18.69 -10.72
CA LEU A 3 5.45 18.22 -9.50
C LEU A 3 5.87 19.13 -8.35
N SER A 4 4.92 19.85 -7.74
CA SER A 4 5.16 20.54 -6.47
C SER A 4 4.50 19.74 -5.34
N ALA A 5 5.30 19.06 -4.53
CA ALA A 5 4.84 18.31 -3.38
C ALA A 5 5.32 18.95 -2.07
N THR A 6 4.47 19.02 -1.06
CA THR A 6 4.80 19.56 0.26
C THR A 6 4.02 18.84 1.34
N THR A 7 4.70 18.50 2.43
CA THR A 7 4.09 17.91 3.63
C THR A 7 4.27 18.84 4.82
N PHE A 8 3.16 19.14 5.50
CA PHE A 8 3.11 19.92 6.72
C PHE A 8 2.89 18.99 7.91
N VAL A 9 3.70 19.14 8.96
CA VAL A 9 3.57 18.39 10.21
C VAL A 9 3.50 19.40 11.35
N SER A 10 2.41 19.41 12.10
CA SER A 10 2.27 20.27 13.28
C SER A 10 1.24 19.75 14.27
N ARG A 11 1.37 20.17 15.53
CA ARG A 11 0.36 19.96 16.57
C ARG A 11 -0.75 21.01 16.51
N SER A 12 -0.45 22.22 16.01
CA SER A 12 -1.44 23.26 15.76
C SER A 12 -1.99 23.13 14.34
N TRP A 13 -3.25 22.77 14.22
CA TRP A 13 -3.95 22.71 12.94
C TRP A 13 -4.16 24.11 12.34
N GLU A 14 -4.21 25.16 13.16
CA GLU A 14 -4.33 26.55 12.71
C GLU A 14 -3.10 26.97 11.90
N GLN A 15 -1.92 26.52 12.30
CA GLN A 15 -0.69 26.80 11.57
C GLN A 15 -0.64 26.06 10.24
N ILE A 16 -1.10 24.80 10.19
CA ILE A 16 -1.27 24.07 8.92
C ILE A 16 -2.26 24.82 8.04
N LEU A 17 -3.40 25.26 8.57
CA LEU A 17 -4.41 26.01 7.84
C LEU A 17 -3.82 27.30 7.24
N ARG A 18 -3.04 28.06 8.03
CA ARG A 18 -2.33 29.26 7.56
C ARG A 18 -1.40 28.95 6.39
N GLN A 19 -0.60 27.89 6.49
CA GLN A 19 0.28 27.48 5.39
C GLN A 19 -0.49 27.03 4.14
N LEU A 20 -1.62 26.33 4.31
CA LEU A 20 -2.47 25.97 3.17
C LEU A 20 -3.06 27.20 2.46
N THR A 21 -3.44 28.25 3.21
CA THR A 21 -3.98 29.48 2.61
C THR A 21 -2.95 30.31 1.84
N THR A 22 -1.66 30.14 2.13
CA THR A 22 -0.58 30.85 1.43
C THR A 22 -0.11 30.10 0.17
N LEU A 23 -0.50 28.84 -0.02
CA LEU A 23 -0.11 28.07 -1.20
C LEU A 23 -0.81 28.60 -2.46
N PRO A 24 -0.05 29.08 -3.46
CA PRO A 24 -0.62 29.73 -4.65
C PRO A 24 -1.54 28.81 -5.46
N HIS A 25 -1.27 27.50 -5.43
CA HIS A 25 -2.07 26.48 -6.12
C HIS A 25 -3.45 26.24 -5.49
N LEU A 26 -3.60 26.56 -4.19
CA LEU A 26 -4.88 26.47 -3.48
C LEU A 26 -5.66 27.79 -3.56
N SER A 27 -4.97 28.92 -3.62
CA SER A 27 -5.59 30.26 -3.59
C SER A 27 -6.11 30.74 -4.95
N SER A 28 -5.70 30.14 -6.06
CA SER A 28 -6.17 30.51 -7.40
C SER A 28 -7.24 29.54 -7.90
N ALA A 29 -8.48 30.03 -8.08
CA ALA A 29 -9.58 29.29 -8.71
C ALA A 29 -9.35 29.02 -10.22
N SER A 30 -8.23 29.46 -10.77
CA SER A 30 -7.89 29.38 -12.20
C SER A 30 -6.63 28.54 -12.47
N SER A 31 -6.09 27.83 -11.48
CA SER A 31 -4.95 26.95 -11.73
C SER A 31 -5.43 25.76 -12.58
N SER A 32 -4.78 25.54 -13.72
CA SER A 32 -4.99 24.36 -14.57
C SER A 32 -4.39 23.10 -13.93
N GLN A 33 -4.44 22.99 -12.60
CA GLN A 33 -3.71 22.00 -11.83
C GLN A 33 -4.66 21.05 -11.13
N THR A 34 -4.25 19.79 -11.08
CA THR A 34 -4.93 18.74 -10.32
C THR A 34 -4.26 18.65 -8.95
N LEU A 35 -5.06 18.73 -7.88
CA LEU A 35 -4.56 18.68 -6.52
C LEU A 35 -4.66 17.25 -5.98
N LEU A 36 -3.56 16.73 -5.45
CA LEU A 36 -3.53 15.49 -4.68
C LEU A 36 -3.26 15.84 -3.21
N PHE A 37 -4.04 15.33 -2.27
CA PHE A 37 -3.81 15.56 -0.84
C PHE A 37 -3.98 14.28 0.00
N SER A 38 -3.31 14.27 1.15
CA SER A 38 -3.49 13.25 2.18
C SER A 38 -3.52 13.95 3.53
N LEU A 39 -4.54 13.66 4.33
CA LEU A 39 -4.70 14.25 5.65
C LEU A 39 -4.71 13.17 6.72
N SER A 40 -3.72 13.21 7.59
CA SER A 40 -3.57 12.38 8.78
C SER A 40 -3.96 13.24 9.99
N PRO A 41 -5.23 13.18 10.44
CA PRO A 41 -5.66 13.99 11.57
C PRO A 41 -5.05 13.47 12.88
N ALA A 42 -4.67 14.39 13.77
CA ALA A 42 -4.33 14.02 15.14
C ALA A 42 -5.57 13.43 15.85
N PRO A 43 -5.41 12.46 16.77
CA PRO A 43 -6.54 11.84 17.48
C PRO A 43 -7.41 12.81 18.28
N ASP A 44 -6.83 13.93 18.72
CA ASP A 44 -7.45 15.00 19.49
C ASP A 44 -7.91 16.18 18.62
N LEU A 45 -7.79 16.09 17.29
CA LEU A 45 -8.20 17.15 16.38
C LEU A 45 -9.72 17.39 16.46
N PRO A 46 -10.16 18.63 16.77
CA PRO A 46 -11.58 18.98 16.77
C PRO A 46 -12.24 18.79 15.39
N GLN A 47 -13.53 18.45 15.38
CA GLN A 47 -14.25 18.15 14.12
C GLN A 47 -14.43 19.39 13.23
N ASP A 48 -14.58 20.57 13.82
CA ASP A 48 -14.61 21.85 13.13
C ASP A 48 -13.26 22.20 12.49
N ALA A 49 -12.15 21.90 13.17
CA ALA A 49 -10.81 22.01 12.64
C ALA A 49 -10.58 21.08 11.44
N LEU A 50 -10.97 19.81 11.56
CA LEU A 50 -10.92 18.85 10.45
C LEU A 50 -11.74 19.34 9.24
N SER A 51 -12.95 19.83 9.50
CA SER A 51 -13.84 20.36 8.45
C SER A 51 -13.24 21.58 7.77
N ALA A 52 -12.56 22.46 8.52
CA ALA A 52 -11.91 23.65 7.97
C ALA A 52 -10.74 23.27 7.05
N LEU A 53 -9.90 22.31 7.45
CA LEU A 53 -8.78 21.81 6.63
C LEU A 53 -9.29 21.16 5.35
N VAL A 54 -10.23 20.22 5.46
CA VAL A 54 -10.82 19.52 4.31
C VAL A 54 -11.45 20.51 3.34
N ARG A 55 -12.21 21.50 3.85
CA ARG A 55 -12.85 22.52 3.00
C ARG A 55 -11.86 23.29 2.15
N ILE A 56 -10.66 23.59 2.64
CA ILE A 56 -9.64 24.26 1.82
C ILE A 56 -9.07 23.31 0.76
N LEU A 57 -8.83 22.05 1.13
CA LEU A 57 -8.28 21.05 0.22
C LEU A 57 -9.26 20.66 -0.91
N THR A 58 -10.56 20.63 -0.62
CA THR A 58 -11.60 20.24 -1.58
C THR A 58 -12.25 21.42 -2.32
N GLN A 59 -11.72 22.64 -2.19
CA GLN A 59 -12.22 23.81 -2.94
C GLN A 59 -11.98 23.70 -4.44
N GLN A 60 -10.96 22.95 -4.85
CA GLN A 60 -10.61 22.76 -6.25
C GLN A 60 -11.42 21.61 -6.86
N PRO A 61 -12.03 21.79 -8.04
CA PRO A 61 -12.91 20.77 -8.65
C PRO A 61 -12.18 19.47 -9.01
N GLY A 62 -10.86 19.51 -9.19
CA GLY A 62 -10.02 18.34 -9.45
C GLY A 62 -9.27 17.81 -8.22
N ALA A 63 -9.67 18.19 -7.00
CA ALA A 63 -9.00 17.74 -5.79
C ALA A 63 -9.24 16.25 -5.53
N ILE A 64 -8.17 15.51 -5.28
CA ILE A 64 -8.22 14.09 -4.94
C ILE A 64 -7.50 13.90 -3.63
N GLY A 65 -8.09 13.14 -2.72
CA GLY A 65 -7.42 12.84 -1.48
C GLY A 65 -8.05 11.75 -0.66
N CYS A 66 -7.44 11.47 0.49
CA CYS A 66 -7.97 10.57 1.49
C CYS A 66 -7.61 11.05 2.90
N LEU A 67 -8.36 10.54 3.88
CA LEU A 67 -7.85 10.52 5.26
C LEU A 67 -6.89 9.33 5.42
N SER A 68 -5.72 9.60 5.98
CA SER A 68 -4.61 8.66 6.12
C SER A 68 -4.33 8.36 7.58
N ALA A 69 -3.53 7.32 7.86
CA ALA A 69 -3.27 6.85 9.23
C ALA A 69 -2.49 7.90 10.03
N PRO A 70 -2.75 8.07 11.34
CA PRO A 70 -1.91 8.89 12.20
C PRO A 70 -0.45 8.42 12.15
N LEU A 71 0.48 9.37 12.03
CA LEU A 71 1.91 9.10 12.08
C LEU A 71 2.48 9.69 13.38
N ARG A 72 2.89 8.83 14.32
CA ARG A 72 3.47 9.30 15.58
C ARG A 72 4.98 9.50 15.42
N PRO A 73 5.54 10.68 15.68
CA PRO A 73 6.98 10.84 15.65
C PRO A 73 7.64 10.05 16.79
N ARG A 74 8.81 9.44 16.56
CA ARG A 74 9.57 8.75 17.61
C ARG A 74 9.94 9.73 18.73
N GLY A 75 9.60 9.38 19.97
CA GLY A 75 9.83 10.23 21.13
C GLY A 75 8.82 11.36 21.34
N ALA A 76 7.80 11.50 20.47
CA ALA A 76 6.75 12.50 20.67
C ALA A 76 5.67 12.02 21.65
N ALA A 77 5.37 12.86 22.65
CA ALA A 77 4.30 12.62 23.61
C ALA A 77 2.92 12.55 22.91
N LEU A 78 2.68 13.44 21.94
CA LEU A 78 1.43 13.57 21.20
C LEU A 78 1.64 13.33 19.70
N THR A 79 0.62 12.78 19.05
CA THR A 79 0.58 12.57 17.59
C THR A 79 0.18 13.87 16.89
N PRO A 80 1.03 14.44 16.02
CA PRO A 80 0.71 15.64 15.26
C PRO A 80 -0.27 15.36 14.12
N THR A 81 -0.88 16.42 13.60
CA THR A 81 -1.59 16.36 12.31
C THR A 81 -0.57 16.45 11.17
N VAL A 82 -0.69 15.57 10.18
CA VAL A 82 0.11 15.60 8.95
C VAL A 82 -0.79 15.91 7.76
N CYS A 83 -0.46 16.96 7.01
CA CYS A 83 -1.18 17.34 5.80
C CYS A 83 -0.20 17.39 4.62
N SER A 84 -0.38 16.50 3.67
CA SER A 84 0.42 16.46 2.45
C SER A 84 -0.40 16.93 1.27
N VAL A 85 0.22 17.77 0.43
CA VAL A 85 -0.39 18.35 -0.76
C VAL A 85 0.60 18.26 -1.90
N ALA A 86 0.13 17.82 -3.07
CA ALA A 86 0.86 17.86 -4.31
C ALA A 86 0.01 18.53 -5.41
N ALA A 87 0.60 19.48 -6.11
CA ALA A 87 0.01 20.13 -7.26
C ALA A 87 0.63 19.55 -8.54
N LEU A 88 -0.22 19.02 -9.41
CA LEU A 88 0.16 18.40 -10.68
C LEU A 88 -0.42 19.20 -11.84
N ASP A 89 0.30 19.26 -12.96
CA ASP A 89 -0.18 19.92 -14.17
C ASP A 89 -1.40 19.16 -14.75
N GLY A 90 -2.56 19.82 -14.81
CA GLY A 90 -3.81 19.24 -15.27
C GLY A 90 -3.81 18.88 -16.76
N ALA A 91 -2.88 19.41 -17.56
CA ALA A 91 -2.67 18.93 -18.93
C ALA A 91 -2.07 17.52 -18.99
N ARG A 92 -1.41 17.09 -17.91
CA ARG A 92 -0.67 15.83 -17.78
C ARG A 92 -1.17 14.94 -16.65
N ALA A 93 -2.20 15.37 -15.94
CA ALA A 93 -2.77 14.68 -14.78
C ALA A 93 -4.28 14.56 -14.93
N THR A 94 -4.74 13.35 -15.23
CA THR A 94 -6.17 13.05 -15.38
C THR A 94 -6.72 12.50 -14.06
N PRO A 95 -7.52 13.28 -13.30
CA PRO A 95 -8.19 12.79 -12.11
C PRO A 95 -9.29 11.80 -12.49
N PHE A 96 -9.44 10.71 -11.74
CA PHE A 96 -10.47 9.71 -11.97
C PHE A 96 -11.08 9.20 -10.67
N ARG A 97 -12.29 8.66 -10.79
CA ARG A 97 -12.98 7.92 -9.73
C ARG A 97 -13.39 6.54 -10.23
N SER A 98 -13.09 5.52 -9.44
CA SER A 98 -13.49 4.14 -9.69
C SER A 98 -14.55 3.69 -8.70
N THR A 99 -15.57 3.01 -9.23
CA THR A 99 -16.59 2.27 -8.46
C THR A 99 -16.56 0.78 -8.78
N LEU A 100 -15.49 0.32 -9.43
CA LEU A 100 -15.31 -1.08 -9.78
C LEU A 100 -15.25 -1.91 -8.50
N PRO A 101 -16.08 -2.94 -8.35
CA PRO A 101 -16.10 -3.75 -7.15
C PRO A 101 -14.80 -4.55 -7.03
N GLY A 102 -14.21 -4.55 -5.84
CA GLY A 102 -13.13 -5.47 -5.48
C GLY A 102 -13.65 -6.82 -4.98
N LYS A 103 -12.75 -7.57 -4.35
CA LYS A 103 -13.06 -8.87 -3.77
C LYS A 103 -13.90 -8.68 -2.51
N GLU A 104 -15.01 -9.39 -2.40
CA GLU A 104 -15.79 -9.37 -1.17
C GLU A 104 -14.96 -9.96 -0.02
N PRO A 105 -14.99 -9.34 1.18
CA PRO A 105 -14.24 -9.86 2.32
C PRO A 105 -14.70 -11.28 2.63
N THR A 106 -13.74 -12.20 2.77
CA THR A 106 -14.03 -13.60 3.09
C THR A 106 -14.70 -13.68 4.48
N GLN A 107 -16.02 -13.83 4.50
CA GLN A 107 -16.77 -13.96 5.75
C GLN A 107 -16.60 -15.37 6.32
N VAL A 108 -15.68 -15.51 7.28
CA VAL A 108 -15.51 -16.73 8.06
C VAL A 108 -16.33 -16.64 9.36
N GLY A 109 -17.62 -17.00 9.27
CA GLY A 109 -18.53 -17.01 10.40
C GLY A 109 -19.92 -17.52 10.02
N ARG A 110 -20.45 -18.46 10.83
CA ARG A 110 -21.76 -19.15 10.72
C ARG A 110 -22.54 -18.86 9.42
N TRP A 111 -22.36 -19.74 8.43
CA TRP A 111 -23.15 -19.88 7.18
C TRP A 111 -24.69 -19.85 7.37
N HIS A 112 -25.18 -19.90 8.61
CA HIS A 112 -26.59 -19.86 8.98
C HIS A 112 -26.99 -18.52 9.63
N ALA A 113 -26.79 -17.40 8.96
CA ALA A 113 -27.54 -16.20 9.31
C ALA A 113 -27.67 -15.28 8.09
N PHE A 114 -28.91 -15.12 7.61
CA PHE A 114 -29.33 -14.07 6.68
C PHE A 114 -29.09 -14.24 5.16
N ARG A 115 -29.30 -15.44 4.61
CA ARG A 115 -30.00 -15.49 3.30
C ARG A 115 -31.48 -15.72 3.55
N LYS A 116 -32.29 -14.67 3.32
CA LYS A 116 -33.73 -14.84 3.12
C LYS A 116 -33.90 -15.93 2.07
N ARG A 117 -34.68 -16.92 2.47
CA ARG A 117 -34.94 -18.16 1.76
C ARG A 117 -35.94 -17.90 0.64
N ASP A 118 -35.50 -17.28 -0.44
CA ASP A 118 -36.19 -17.31 -1.72
C ASP A 118 -35.13 -17.44 -2.83
N ASP A 119 -35.46 -18.19 -3.88
CA ASP A 119 -34.61 -18.63 -5.00
C ASP A 119 -33.73 -19.86 -4.76
N ARG A 120 -34.40 -21.02 -4.65
CA ARG A 120 -33.83 -22.31 -5.07
C ARG A 120 -33.78 -22.36 -6.60
N ALA A 121 -32.68 -21.93 -7.20
CA ALA A 121 -32.30 -22.40 -8.53
C ALA A 121 -31.82 -23.87 -8.43
N PRO A 122 -32.20 -24.77 -9.35
CA PRO A 122 -31.69 -26.14 -9.34
C PRO A 122 -30.18 -26.13 -9.63
N LEU A 123 -29.41 -26.85 -8.81
CA LEU A 123 -28.00 -27.13 -9.09
C LEU A 123 -27.91 -28.01 -10.33
N GLU A 124 -27.37 -27.47 -11.43
CA GLU A 124 -26.99 -28.27 -12.58
C GLU A 124 -25.81 -29.20 -12.19
N PRO A 125 -25.85 -30.48 -12.58
CA PRO A 125 -24.75 -31.40 -12.31
C PRO A 125 -23.50 -31.00 -13.11
N LEU A 126 -22.36 -30.98 -12.43
CA LEU A 126 -21.05 -30.75 -13.04
C LEU A 126 -20.77 -31.80 -14.14
N PRO A 127 -20.32 -31.41 -15.34
CA PRO A 127 -19.93 -32.34 -16.39
C PRO A 127 -18.80 -33.28 -15.93
N GLN A 128 -18.89 -34.56 -16.32
CA GLN A 128 -17.96 -35.65 -15.97
C GLN A 128 -16.55 -35.54 -16.60
N GLU A 129 -16.14 -34.38 -17.11
CA GLU A 129 -14.86 -34.18 -17.82
C GLU A 129 -13.77 -33.50 -16.94
N ALA A 130 -13.94 -33.52 -15.62
CA ALA A 130 -13.05 -32.88 -14.64
C ALA A 130 -11.73 -33.64 -14.35
N GLN A 131 -11.17 -34.37 -15.32
CA GLN A 131 -9.82 -34.91 -15.24
C GLN A 131 -8.93 -34.22 -16.27
N GLY A 132 -7.96 -33.44 -15.80
CA GLY A 132 -7.02 -32.70 -16.66
C GLY A 132 -7.42 -31.25 -16.96
N VAL A 133 -8.50 -30.75 -16.33
CA VAL A 133 -8.83 -29.32 -16.37
C VAL A 133 -7.85 -28.59 -15.45
N ASP A 134 -6.98 -27.77 -16.05
CA ASP A 134 -6.24 -26.74 -15.34
C ASP A 134 -7.24 -25.71 -14.82
N TRP A 135 -7.68 -25.93 -13.58
CA TRP A 135 -8.62 -25.06 -12.89
C TRP A 135 -8.03 -23.64 -12.77
N GLU A 136 -6.72 -23.47 -12.69
CA GLU A 136 -6.12 -22.14 -12.66
C GLU A 136 -6.37 -21.39 -13.98
N ALA A 137 -6.22 -22.08 -15.12
CA ALA A 137 -6.53 -21.54 -16.44
C ALA A 137 -8.04 -21.29 -16.67
N VAL A 138 -8.93 -22.11 -16.10
CA VAL A 138 -10.39 -21.91 -16.23
C VAL A 138 -10.87 -20.70 -15.42
N TRP A 139 -10.32 -20.50 -14.23
CA TRP A 139 -10.65 -19.34 -13.40
C TRP A 139 -9.98 -18.06 -13.92
N ALA A 140 -8.79 -18.16 -14.52
CA ALA A 140 -8.13 -17.05 -15.23
C ALA A 140 -8.85 -16.64 -16.53
N LYS A 141 -9.52 -17.59 -17.22
CA LYS A 141 -10.22 -17.34 -18.49
C LYS A 141 -11.60 -16.66 -18.35
N GLN A 142 -12.18 -16.59 -17.15
CA GLN A 142 -13.59 -16.17 -16.99
C GLN A 142 -13.85 -14.68 -16.75
N ALA A 143 -12.83 -13.82 -16.63
CA ALA A 143 -13.08 -12.39 -16.48
C ALA A 143 -12.27 -11.57 -17.47
N ALA A 144 -12.92 -11.13 -18.56
CA ALA A 144 -12.41 -9.98 -19.30
C ALA A 144 -12.18 -8.84 -18.30
N PRO A 145 -11.01 -8.16 -18.33
CA PRO A 145 -10.69 -7.16 -17.34
C PRO A 145 -11.79 -6.09 -17.30
N PRO A 146 -12.24 -5.68 -16.11
CA PRO A 146 -13.34 -4.73 -15.98
C PRO A 146 -13.06 -3.45 -16.78
N PRO A 147 -14.12 -2.76 -17.25
CA PRO A 147 -13.93 -1.54 -18.02
C PRO A 147 -13.19 -0.49 -17.18
N LEU A 148 -12.28 0.24 -17.82
CA LEU A 148 -11.61 1.38 -17.18
C LEU A 148 -12.63 2.39 -16.64
N PRO A 149 -12.30 3.13 -15.57
CA PRO A 149 -13.00 4.36 -15.18
C PRO A 149 -13.21 5.28 -16.38
N ALA A 150 -14.35 5.98 -16.41
CA ALA A 150 -14.79 6.72 -17.60
C ALA A 150 -13.74 7.74 -18.08
N GLU A 151 -13.07 8.39 -17.13
CA GLU A 151 -12.04 9.40 -17.34
C GLU A 151 -10.78 8.80 -17.98
N LEU A 152 -10.45 7.55 -17.64
CA LEU A 152 -9.25 6.86 -18.14
C LEU A 152 -9.47 6.21 -19.51
N ARG A 153 -10.72 6.05 -19.97
CA ARG A 153 -11.02 5.44 -21.29
C ARG A 153 -10.54 6.28 -22.47
N ALA A 154 -10.42 7.58 -22.28
CA ALA A 154 -9.95 8.50 -23.31
C ALA A 154 -8.42 8.49 -23.47
N LEU A 155 -7.69 7.91 -22.51
CA LEU A 155 -6.23 7.88 -22.52
C LEU A 155 -5.72 6.70 -23.33
N GLY A 156 -4.69 6.95 -24.16
CA GLY A 156 -3.95 5.90 -24.82
C GLY A 156 -3.20 5.05 -23.77
N PRO A 157 -3.22 3.70 -23.86
CA PRO A 157 -2.51 2.84 -22.92
C PRO A 157 -1.00 3.12 -22.82
N GLU A 158 -0.42 3.60 -23.92
CA GLU A 158 0.99 3.91 -24.10
C GLU A 158 1.40 5.29 -23.54
N ASP A 159 0.43 6.20 -23.40
CA ASP A 159 0.67 7.58 -22.98
C ASP A 159 0.75 7.72 -21.44
N VAL A 160 0.20 6.73 -20.73
CA VAL A 160 0.16 6.71 -19.26
C VAL A 160 1.49 6.17 -18.73
N GLN A 161 2.18 7.01 -17.97
CA GLN A 161 3.46 6.65 -17.35
C GLN A 161 3.30 6.17 -15.91
N ALA A 162 2.36 6.76 -15.17
CA ALA A 162 2.07 6.34 -13.81
C ALA A 162 0.60 6.52 -13.42
N VAL A 163 0.16 5.70 -12.46
CA VAL A 163 -1.17 5.81 -11.85
C VAL A 163 -1.02 5.80 -10.35
N LEU A 164 -1.56 6.83 -9.70
CA LEU A 164 -1.58 6.98 -8.25
C LEU A 164 -3.02 6.94 -7.78
N TYR A 165 -3.32 6.17 -6.74
CA TYR A 165 -4.70 6.09 -6.26
C TYR A 165 -4.80 5.81 -4.77
N PHE A 166 -5.95 6.19 -4.21
CA PHE A 166 -6.40 5.86 -2.87
C PHE A 166 -7.66 5.01 -3.00
N SER A 167 -7.65 3.82 -2.41
CA SER A 167 -8.76 2.88 -2.47
C SER A 167 -9.35 2.64 -1.08
N ASP A 168 -10.58 2.16 -1.03
CA ASP A 168 -11.06 1.39 0.12
C ASP A 168 -10.30 0.05 0.26
N SER A 169 -10.76 -0.81 1.17
CA SER A 169 -10.16 -2.13 1.45
C SER A 169 -10.25 -3.14 0.31
N ALA A 170 -10.89 -2.83 -0.83
CA ALA A 170 -11.11 -3.76 -1.94
C ALA A 170 -10.67 -3.15 -3.30
N PRO A 171 -9.36 -2.94 -3.52
CA PRO A 171 -8.84 -2.31 -4.74
C PRO A 171 -8.86 -3.21 -5.98
N GLU A 172 -9.22 -4.50 -5.86
CA GLU A 172 -8.93 -5.54 -6.87
C GLU A 172 -9.57 -5.23 -8.23
N GLY A 173 -10.81 -4.73 -8.23
CA GLY A 173 -11.52 -4.37 -9.46
C GLY A 173 -10.81 -3.25 -10.23
N LEU A 174 -10.31 -2.24 -9.52
CA LEU A 174 -9.51 -1.17 -10.13
C LEU A 174 -8.15 -1.72 -10.59
N VAL A 175 -7.46 -2.49 -9.77
CA VAL A 175 -6.16 -3.08 -10.09
C VAL A 175 -6.24 -3.92 -11.37
N GLN A 176 -7.30 -4.72 -11.51
CA GLN A 176 -7.53 -5.51 -12.72
C GLN A 176 -7.83 -4.62 -13.94
N ALA A 177 -8.60 -3.54 -13.79
CA ALA A 177 -8.84 -2.60 -14.90
C ALA A 177 -7.55 -1.89 -15.34
N LEU A 178 -6.70 -1.50 -14.39
CA LEU A 178 -5.43 -0.82 -14.66
C LEU A 178 -4.39 -1.72 -15.32
N SER A 179 -4.57 -3.04 -15.35
CA SER A 179 -3.69 -3.96 -16.10
C SER A 179 -3.55 -3.60 -17.58
N ARG A 180 -4.54 -2.89 -18.15
CA ARG A 180 -4.50 -2.36 -19.52
C ARG A 180 -3.38 -1.34 -19.77
N PHE A 181 -2.88 -0.69 -18.71
CA PHE A 181 -1.72 0.19 -18.77
C PHE A 181 -0.44 -0.60 -18.50
N GLU A 182 -0.06 -1.47 -19.44
CA GLU A 182 1.07 -2.42 -19.30
C GLU A 182 2.45 -1.76 -19.18
N LYS A 183 2.56 -0.45 -19.48
CA LYS A 183 3.82 0.31 -19.40
C LYS A 183 3.84 1.36 -18.30
N ALA A 184 2.75 1.47 -17.53
CA ALA A 184 2.61 2.44 -16.46
C ALA A 184 2.98 1.85 -15.09
N SER A 185 3.75 2.59 -14.29
CA SER A 185 3.98 2.28 -12.88
C SER A 185 2.76 2.66 -12.05
N LYS A 186 2.25 1.76 -11.21
CA LYS A 186 1.03 1.97 -10.43
C LYS A 186 1.35 1.88 -8.95
N LEU A 187 0.87 2.85 -8.20
CA LEU A 187 1.07 2.96 -6.76
C LEU A 187 -0.25 3.33 -6.11
N GLY A 188 -0.79 2.41 -5.32
CA GLY A 188 -2.05 2.57 -4.59
C GLY A 188 -1.84 2.60 -3.09
N LEU A 189 -2.52 3.49 -2.37
CA LEU A 189 -2.70 3.39 -0.93
C LEU A 189 -4.07 2.79 -0.64
N ILE A 190 -4.15 1.85 0.30
CA ILE A 190 -5.43 1.48 0.87
C ILE A 190 -5.72 2.49 1.98
N ALA A 191 -6.75 3.31 1.84
CA ALA A 191 -7.06 4.38 2.78
C ALA A 191 -7.33 3.82 4.19
N SER A 192 -7.04 4.63 5.20
CA SER A 192 -7.23 4.24 6.59
C SER A 192 -8.70 4.13 6.95
N SER A 193 -8.97 3.36 8.00
CA SER A 193 -10.32 3.20 8.51
C SER A 193 -10.73 4.46 9.27
N THR A 194 -11.87 5.05 8.92
CA THR A 194 -12.36 6.30 9.53
C THR A 194 -13.67 6.21 10.32
N PRO A 195 -14.11 5.04 10.85
CA PRO A 195 -15.43 4.95 11.48
C PRO A 195 -15.54 5.83 12.73
N PHE A 196 -14.44 6.03 13.45
CA PHE A 196 -14.39 6.86 14.65
C PHE A 196 -14.14 8.34 14.39
N ILE A 197 -13.76 8.72 13.17
CA ILE A 197 -13.46 10.11 12.79
C ILE A 197 -14.65 10.72 12.02
N THR A 198 -15.15 10.00 11.02
CA THR A 198 -16.19 10.50 10.10
C THR A 198 -17.46 9.67 10.11
N GLY A 199 -17.51 8.56 10.87
CA GLY A 199 -18.62 7.60 10.84
C GLY A 199 -18.63 6.71 9.59
N ARG A 200 -17.60 6.79 8.74
CA ARG A 200 -17.50 6.08 7.46
C ARG A 200 -16.39 5.03 7.51
N PRO A 201 -16.54 3.87 6.83
CA PRO A 201 -15.47 2.86 6.76
C PRO A 201 -14.16 3.46 6.27
N HIS A 202 -14.21 4.20 5.15
CA HIS A 202 -13.10 4.98 4.61
C HIS A 202 -13.59 6.37 4.22
N THR A 203 -12.67 7.32 4.09
CA THR A 203 -12.96 8.69 3.65
C THR A 203 -12.04 9.06 2.48
N LEU A 204 -12.61 9.04 1.28
CA LEU A 204 -11.99 9.41 0.01
C LEU A 204 -12.62 10.69 -0.52
N PHE A 205 -11.84 11.53 -1.20
CA PHE A 205 -12.29 12.80 -1.75
C PHE A 205 -12.07 12.84 -3.26
N TYR A 206 -13.10 13.28 -3.98
CA TYR A 206 -13.05 13.58 -5.42
C TYR A 206 -13.81 14.87 -5.69
N GLY A 207 -13.08 15.95 -5.95
CA GLY A 207 -13.60 17.31 -5.94
C GLY A 207 -14.17 17.67 -4.56
N SER A 208 -15.42 18.13 -4.55
CA SER A 208 -16.18 18.43 -3.34
C SER A 208 -16.84 17.21 -2.68
N ASP A 209 -16.85 16.07 -3.36
CA ASP A 209 -17.61 14.90 -2.94
C ASP A 209 -16.79 13.97 -2.05
N VAL A 210 -17.46 13.42 -1.03
CA VAL A 210 -16.89 12.47 -0.08
C VAL A 210 -17.43 11.07 -0.36
N HIS A 211 -16.53 10.11 -0.49
CA HIS A 211 -16.86 8.72 -0.79
C HIS A 211 -16.33 7.77 0.27
N SER A 212 -17.09 6.68 0.49
CA SER A 212 -16.75 5.66 1.48
C SER A 212 -16.32 4.32 0.88
N THR A 213 -16.44 4.20 -0.45
CA THR A 213 -16.20 2.97 -1.21
C THR A 213 -15.62 3.31 -2.58
N GLY A 214 -14.94 2.35 -3.18
CA GLY A 214 -14.25 2.48 -4.46
C GLY A 214 -12.87 3.11 -4.30
N ALA A 215 -12.41 3.80 -5.34
CA ALA A 215 -11.09 4.43 -5.36
C ALA A 215 -11.12 5.78 -6.08
N VAL A 216 -10.19 6.66 -5.71
CA VAL A 216 -9.95 7.96 -6.33
C VAL A 216 -8.47 8.05 -6.69
N GLY A 217 -8.12 8.67 -7.80
CA GLY A 217 -6.73 8.68 -8.21
C GLY A 217 -6.43 9.59 -9.39
N ILE A 218 -5.16 9.64 -9.75
CA ILE A 218 -4.63 10.43 -10.87
C ILE A 218 -3.85 9.50 -11.78
N ALA A 219 -4.18 9.55 -13.07
CA ALA A 219 -3.32 9.01 -14.12
C ALA A 219 -2.43 10.12 -14.66
N LEU A 220 -1.13 9.84 -14.75
CA LEU A 220 -0.11 10.75 -15.21
C LEU A 220 0.31 10.38 -16.62
N THR A 221 0.09 11.31 -17.53
CA THR A 221 0.50 11.22 -18.92
C THR A 221 1.70 12.12 -19.16
N SER A 222 2.66 11.63 -19.94
CA SER A 222 3.77 12.48 -20.33
C SER A 222 4.39 11.96 -21.61
N ASN A 223 4.79 12.91 -22.47
CA ASN A 223 5.54 12.66 -23.69
C ASN A 223 7.05 12.75 -23.44
N ASP A 224 7.47 13.03 -22.19
CA ASP A 224 8.87 13.13 -21.82
C ASP A 224 9.48 11.74 -21.66
N ALA A 225 10.75 11.60 -22.04
CA ALA A 225 11.51 10.34 -21.95
C ALA A 225 11.81 9.91 -20.50
N ALA A 226 11.74 10.82 -19.53
CA ALA A 226 11.97 10.54 -18.12
C ALA A 226 10.76 9.80 -17.53
N LYS A 227 10.89 8.48 -17.37
CA LYS A 227 9.88 7.64 -16.74
C LYS A 227 9.94 7.75 -15.21
N PRO A 228 8.81 7.68 -14.51
CA PRO A 228 8.79 7.63 -13.06
C PRO A 228 9.48 6.36 -12.56
N LYS A 229 10.27 6.53 -11.52
CA LYS A 229 10.92 5.43 -10.82
C LYS A 229 10.13 5.08 -9.57
N LEU A 230 9.75 3.82 -9.45
CA LEU A 230 9.00 3.28 -8.32
C LEU A 230 9.88 2.33 -7.50
N GLU A 231 10.23 2.75 -6.29
CA GLU A 231 11.04 1.96 -5.34
C GLU A 231 10.22 1.55 -4.11
N VAL A 232 10.52 0.38 -3.54
CA VAL A 232 9.93 -0.08 -2.27
C VAL A 232 11.05 -0.52 -1.35
N GLN A 233 10.97 -0.13 -0.08
CA GLN A 233 11.97 -0.37 0.94
C GLN A 233 11.32 -0.84 2.25
N PHE A 234 12.05 -1.66 2.99
CA PHE A 234 11.64 -2.19 4.29
C PHE A 234 12.77 -1.98 5.31
N PRO A 235 12.97 -0.73 5.78
CA PRO A 235 14.13 -0.37 6.59
C PRO A 235 14.13 -1.03 7.97
N GLU A 236 12.97 -1.45 8.48
CA GLU A 236 12.84 -2.11 9.78
C GLU A 236 13.14 -3.61 9.74
N LEU A 237 13.52 -4.17 8.59
CA LEU A 237 13.75 -5.61 8.45
C LEU A 237 15.23 -5.97 8.46
N SER A 238 15.53 -7.04 9.19
CA SER A 238 16.85 -7.67 9.20
C SER A 238 16.73 -9.08 8.63
N ALA A 239 17.65 -9.46 7.75
CA ALA A 239 17.71 -10.84 7.26
C ALA A 239 18.16 -11.75 8.41
N ILE A 240 17.50 -12.89 8.57
CA ILE A 240 17.84 -13.88 9.61
C ILE A 240 19.10 -14.65 9.19
N GLU A 241 19.21 -14.93 7.89
CA GLU A 241 20.39 -15.50 7.27
C GLU A 241 20.77 -14.69 6.02
N ASP A 242 22.06 -14.50 5.78
CA ASP A 242 22.54 -13.81 4.57
C ASP A 242 22.42 -14.65 3.30
N LYS A 243 22.16 -15.95 3.45
CA LYS A 243 22.00 -16.91 2.37
C LYS A 243 20.74 -16.61 1.55
N LEU A 244 20.89 -16.64 0.22
CA LEU A 244 19.76 -16.70 -0.71
C LEU A 244 19.33 -18.15 -0.87
N PHE A 245 18.04 -18.40 -0.70
CA PHE A 245 17.40 -19.68 -0.98
C PHE A 245 16.68 -19.62 -2.32
N THR A 246 16.60 -20.74 -3.01
CA THR A 246 15.80 -20.90 -4.22
C THR A 246 14.50 -21.57 -3.84
N VAL A 247 13.38 -21.01 -4.27
CA VAL A 247 12.08 -21.67 -4.12
C VAL A 247 12.04 -22.89 -5.04
N THR A 248 11.92 -24.10 -4.49
CA THR A 248 11.91 -25.34 -5.31
C THR A 248 10.54 -26.01 -5.39
N ASP A 249 9.64 -25.77 -4.42
CA ASP A 249 8.27 -26.26 -4.47
C ASP A 249 7.27 -25.29 -3.82
N THR A 250 6.14 -25.07 -4.49
CA THR A 250 5.05 -24.18 -4.04
C THR A 250 3.68 -24.74 -4.43
N GLU A 251 2.68 -24.43 -3.60
CA GLU A 251 1.28 -24.79 -3.86
C GLU A 251 0.37 -23.68 -3.33
N GLY A 252 -0.31 -22.96 -4.23
CA GLY A 252 -1.15 -21.83 -3.86
C GLY A 252 -0.35 -20.73 -3.15
N ASN A 253 -0.71 -20.42 -1.89
CA ASN A 253 0.02 -19.47 -1.03
C ASN A 253 1.04 -20.15 -0.10
N MET A 254 1.31 -21.45 -0.29
CA MET A 254 2.26 -22.21 0.51
C MET A 254 3.59 -22.37 -0.21
N VAL A 255 4.68 -22.28 0.56
CA VAL A 255 6.03 -22.68 0.13
C VAL A 255 6.38 -23.98 0.84
N ASN A 256 6.60 -25.03 0.05
CA ASN A 256 6.83 -26.39 0.54
C ASN A 256 8.32 -26.71 0.63
N ALA A 257 9.15 -26.14 -0.24
CA ALA A 257 10.59 -26.33 -0.20
C ALA A 257 11.41 -25.10 -0.65
N LEU A 258 12.51 -24.88 0.07
CA LEU A 258 13.55 -23.90 -0.21
C LEU A 258 14.89 -24.62 -0.32
N ASP A 259 15.57 -24.54 -1.47
CA ASP A 259 16.75 -25.36 -1.79
C ASP A 259 16.54 -26.86 -1.48
N ASP A 260 15.37 -27.39 -1.84
CA ASP A 260 14.93 -28.77 -1.56
C ASP A 260 14.90 -29.13 -0.07
N GLN A 261 14.85 -28.12 0.80
CA GLN A 261 14.78 -28.26 2.25
C GLN A 261 13.48 -27.68 2.81
N ASN A 262 13.13 -28.17 4.00
CA ASN A 262 11.95 -27.76 4.75
C ASN A 262 12.09 -26.29 5.25
N PRO A 263 11.33 -25.32 4.71
CA PRO A 263 11.38 -23.91 5.11
C PRO A 263 11.12 -23.68 6.60
N SER A 264 10.16 -24.39 7.20
CA SER A 264 9.86 -24.22 8.63
C SER A 264 11.04 -24.60 9.51
N ARG A 265 11.78 -25.66 9.16
CA ARG A 265 13.01 -26.05 9.87
C ARG A 265 14.15 -25.06 9.66
N ILE A 266 14.26 -24.48 8.47
CA ILE A 266 15.25 -23.42 8.19
C ILE A 266 14.99 -22.25 9.14
N ILE A 267 13.75 -21.73 9.19
CA ILE A 267 13.37 -20.61 10.07
C ILE A 267 13.66 -20.96 11.54
N LEU A 268 13.21 -22.12 12.02
CA LEU A 268 13.45 -22.54 13.40
C LEU A 268 14.94 -22.63 13.72
N SER A 269 15.73 -23.26 12.86
CA SER A 269 17.17 -23.40 13.07
C SER A 269 17.88 -22.04 13.09
N ALA A 270 17.43 -21.08 12.27
CA ALA A 270 18.01 -19.75 12.20
C ALA A 270 17.64 -18.93 13.45
N VAL A 271 16.41 -19.06 13.95
CA VAL A 271 15.96 -18.46 15.22
C VAL A 271 16.72 -19.03 16.42
N GLU A 272 16.92 -20.36 16.47
CA GLU A 272 17.71 -21.02 17.52
C GLU A 272 19.16 -20.51 17.56
N LYS A 273 19.81 -20.37 16.39
CA LYS A 273 21.16 -19.79 16.28
C LYS A 273 21.21 -18.36 16.83
N LEU A 274 20.22 -17.54 16.50
CA LEU A 274 20.17 -16.14 16.94
C LEU A 274 19.93 -15.99 18.45
N ASN A 275 19.20 -16.93 19.05
CA ASN A 275 18.88 -16.91 20.48
C ASN A 275 19.96 -17.58 21.36
N GLY A 276 20.99 -18.18 20.76
CA GLY A 276 22.16 -18.72 21.47
C GLY A 276 21.89 -19.91 22.40
N LYS A 277 20.70 -20.55 22.32
CA LYS A 277 20.34 -21.73 23.12
C LYS A 277 20.03 -22.94 22.21
N PRO A 278 20.83 -24.01 22.26
CA PRO A 278 20.48 -25.29 21.65
C PRO A 278 19.78 -26.16 22.70
N THR A 279 18.45 -26.10 22.81
CA THR A 279 17.70 -27.18 23.46
C THR A 279 16.30 -27.37 22.88
N PRO A 280 15.97 -28.60 22.43
CA PRO A 280 14.61 -28.99 22.11
C PRO A 280 13.92 -29.35 23.42
N THR A 281 12.87 -28.63 23.84
CA THR A 281 11.70 -29.20 24.58
C THR A 281 10.72 -28.18 25.15
N ASN A 282 11.01 -26.88 25.18
CA ASN A 282 9.99 -25.86 25.47
C ASN A 282 10.33 -24.60 24.69
N VAL A 283 9.46 -24.25 23.74
CA VAL A 283 9.53 -22.99 22.98
C VAL A 283 9.38 -21.87 24.00
N ASP A 284 10.51 -21.27 24.40
CA ASP A 284 10.58 -20.11 25.29
C ASP A 284 9.61 -19.04 24.74
N LEU A 285 8.78 -18.50 25.63
CA LEU A 285 7.64 -17.59 25.39
C LEU A 285 7.99 -16.29 24.61
N GLY A 286 9.24 -16.08 24.19
CA GLY A 286 9.70 -14.92 23.41
C GLY A 286 9.58 -15.08 21.89
N ILE A 287 9.43 -16.30 21.34
CA ILE A 287 9.25 -16.51 19.89
C ILE A 287 7.82 -16.15 19.43
N LYS A 288 6.88 -16.04 20.38
CA LYS A 288 5.46 -15.85 20.08
C LYS A 288 5.10 -14.46 19.56
N GLU A 289 6.03 -13.50 19.61
CA GLU A 289 5.82 -12.11 19.18
C GLU A 289 6.70 -11.71 17.98
N ASP A 290 7.60 -12.59 17.51
CA ASP A 290 8.46 -12.27 16.36
C ASP A 290 7.72 -12.55 15.04
N GLU A 291 7.45 -11.48 14.29
CA GLU A 291 6.91 -11.56 12.92
C GLU A 291 8.03 -11.89 11.92
N PHE A 292 7.76 -12.90 11.09
CA PHE A 292 8.68 -13.36 10.04
C PHE A 292 8.15 -13.03 8.64
N PHE A 293 9.07 -12.74 7.74
CA PHE A 293 8.75 -12.34 6.37
C PHE A 293 9.60 -13.10 5.36
N LEU A 294 9.03 -13.39 4.19
CA LEU A 294 9.74 -13.95 3.05
C LEU A 294 9.93 -12.85 2.01
N GLY A 295 11.18 -12.46 1.76
CA GLY A 295 11.54 -11.45 0.78
C GLY A 295 12.02 -12.07 -0.52
N VAL A 296 11.40 -11.73 -1.64
CA VAL A 296 11.87 -12.10 -2.98
C VAL A 296 12.94 -11.12 -3.42
N HIS A 297 14.06 -11.64 -3.89
CA HIS A 297 15.18 -10.86 -4.40
C HIS A 297 15.25 -10.93 -5.92
N ARG A 298 15.52 -9.79 -6.53
CA ARG A 298 15.87 -9.66 -7.95
C ARG A 298 17.03 -8.67 -8.05
N ASP A 299 18.06 -9.01 -8.83
CA ASP A 299 19.23 -8.16 -9.04
C ASP A 299 19.92 -7.72 -7.72
N GLY A 300 19.93 -8.61 -6.72
CA GLY A 300 20.49 -8.36 -5.40
C GLY A 300 19.66 -7.43 -4.49
N LYS A 301 18.51 -6.94 -4.94
CA LYS A 301 17.62 -6.05 -4.18
C LYS A 301 16.36 -6.78 -3.72
N LEU A 302 15.84 -6.40 -2.55
CA LEU A 302 14.54 -6.85 -2.06
C LEU A 302 13.45 -6.27 -2.97
N TYR A 303 12.75 -7.14 -3.68
CA TYR A 303 11.79 -6.79 -4.73
C TYR A 303 10.34 -6.83 -4.23
N GLN A 304 9.99 -7.86 -3.48
CA GLN A 304 8.66 -8.09 -2.91
C GLN A 304 8.81 -8.76 -1.55
N LEU A 305 7.87 -8.51 -0.65
CA LEU A 305 7.89 -9.07 0.69
C LEU A 305 6.53 -9.69 1.02
N TYR A 306 6.56 -10.86 1.64
CA TYR A 306 5.39 -11.62 2.07
C TYR A 306 5.44 -11.83 3.58
N THR A 307 4.33 -11.61 4.28
CA THR A 307 4.20 -11.97 5.70
C THR A 307 4.01 -13.48 5.83
N ILE A 308 4.77 -14.13 6.70
CA ILE A 308 4.61 -15.56 6.99
C ILE A 308 3.53 -15.68 8.08
N GLN A 309 2.37 -16.24 7.74
CA GLN A 309 1.24 -16.39 8.69
C GLN A 309 1.39 -17.58 9.63
N GLY A 310 2.13 -18.58 9.18
CA GLY A 310 2.34 -19.80 9.94
C GLY A 310 3.17 -20.80 9.18
N GLY A 311 3.55 -21.86 9.87
CA GLY A 311 4.24 -22.99 9.27
C GLY A 311 4.12 -24.21 10.17
N ASP A 312 4.22 -25.38 9.56
CA ASP A 312 4.18 -26.65 10.27
C ASP A 312 5.54 -27.33 10.10
N PRO A 313 6.38 -27.40 11.15
CA PRO A 313 7.68 -28.06 11.09
C PRO A 313 7.63 -29.55 10.73
N SER A 314 6.49 -30.20 11.01
CA SER A 314 6.27 -31.61 10.72
C SER A 314 5.93 -31.87 9.25
N ARG A 315 5.11 -31.00 8.64
CA ARG A 315 4.75 -31.06 7.21
C ARG A 315 5.76 -30.34 6.32
N GLY A 316 6.51 -29.41 6.89
CA GLY A 316 7.57 -28.66 6.25
C GLY A 316 7.14 -27.50 5.38
N THR A 317 5.94 -26.99 5.58
CA THR A 317 5.35 -25.95 4.73
C THR A 317 5.22 -24.64 5.50
N ILE A 318 5.46 -23.51 4.83
CA ILE A 318 5.13 -22.18 5.34
C ILE A 318 3.99 -21.56 4.52
N ALA A 319 3.06 -20.89 5.18
CA ALA A 319 1.93 -20.20 4.56
C ALA A 319 2.17 -18.70 4.52
N LEU A 320 1.95 -18.08 3.37
CA LEU A 320 2.14 -16.66 3.13
C LEU A 320 0.80 -15.90 3.16
N GLN A 321 0.83 -14.66 3.64
CA GLN A 321 -0.28 -13.71 3.57
C GLN A 321 -0.35 -13.11 2.16
N SER A 322 -0.79 -13.91 1.20
CA SER A 322 -0.99 -13.51 -0.19
C SER A 322 -1.92 -14.52 -0.88
N ASP A 323 -2.44 -14.15 -2.05
CA ASP A 323 -3.22 -15.09 -2.87
C ASP A 323 -2.32 -16.17 -3.51
N ALA A 324 -1.02 -15.90 -3.69
CA ALA A 324 -0.06 -16.82 -4.30
C ALA A 324 1.34 -16.68 -3.67
N ALA A 325 2.10 -17.78 -3.66
CA ALA A 325 3.50 -17.81 -3.29
C ALA A 325 4.41 -17.32 -4.44
N PRO A 326 5.68 -16.96 -4.16
CA PRO A 326 6.66 -16.69 -5.21
C PRO A 326 6.82 -17.88 -6.15
N GLU A 327 7.04 -17.62 -7.44
CA GLU A 327 7.24 -18.67 -8.45
C GLU A 327 8.46 -19.55 -8.14
N THR A 328 8.35 -20.85 -8.44
CA THR A 328 9.48 -21.79 -8.39
C THR A 328 10.67 -21.26 -9.21
N GLY A 329 11.86 -21.29 -8.62
CA GLY A 329 13.08 -20.69 -9.15
C GLY A 329 13.37 -19.28 -8.64
N SER A 330 12.42 -18.63 -7.95
CA SER A 330 12.64 -17.33 -7.33
C SER A 330 13.70 -17.39 -6.23
N GLN A 331 14.56 -16.38 -6.16
CA GLN A 331 15.51 -16.22 -5.08
C GLN A 331 14.86 -15.48 -3.90
N VAL A 332 14.98 -16.05 -2.70
CA VAL A 332 14.32 -15.51 -1.50
C VAL A 332 15.27 -15.45 -0.30
N LYS A 333 14.97 -14.55 0.62
CA LYS A 333 15.56 -14.47 1.97
C LYS A 333 14.47 -14.40 3.02
N ILE A 334 14.79 -14.88 4.21
CA ILE A 334 13.90 -14.80 5.37
C ILE A 334 14.32 -13.59 6.21
N TYR A 335 13.34 -12.79 6.58
CA TYR A 335 13.48 -11.54 7.32
C TYR A 335 12.71 -11.60 8.64
N ARG A 336 13.16 -10.79 9.60
CA ARG A 336 12.45 -10.49 10.85
C ARG A 336 12.50 -8.99 11.13
N LYS A 337 11.58 -8.50 11.95
CA LYS A 337 11.62 -7.12 12.43
C LYS A 337 12.87 -6.88 13.28
N SER A 338 13.58 -5.79 13.00
CA SER A 338 14.78 -5.38 13.74
C SER A 338 14.38 -4.63 15.02
N VAL A 339 15.04 -4.97 16.13
CA VAL A 339 14.84 -4.34 17.45
C VAL A 339 15.43 -2.92 17.51
N ASN A 340 16.31 -2.56 16.57
CA ASN A 340 16.97 -1.26 16.55
C ASN A 340 17.05 -0.73 15.11
N PRO A 341 15.95 -0.15 14.57
CA PRO A 341 16.00 0.46 13.26
C PRO A 341 16.85 1.74 13.37
N ASP A 342 18.05 1.72 12.79
CA ASP A 342 18.86 2.92 12.58
C ASP A 342 18.19 3.70 11.44
N MET A 343 17.11 4.43 11.74
CA MET A 343 16.23 5.15 10.79
C MET A 343 16.88 6.42 10.23
N LYS A 344 18.17 6.38 9.90
CA LYS A 344 18.90 7.61 9.58
C LYS A 344 18.61 8.21 8.22
N ASN A 345 17.83 7.59 7.34
CA ASN A 345 17.47 8.16 6.04
C ASN A 345 16.15 7.59 5.50
N ARG A 346 15.25 8.32 4.85
CA ARG A 346 14.98 9.75 4.69
C ARG A 346 13.72 9.75 3.80
N LEU A 347 12.69 10.51 4.13
CA LEU A 347 11.64 10.80 3.15
C LEU A 347 12.33 11.32 1.90
N ARG A 348 12.11 10.63 0.78
CA ARG A 348 12.69 11.03 -0.50
C ARG A 348 11.81 12.11 -1.11
N GLU A 349 12.43 12.91 -1.98
CA GLU A 349 11.66 13.74 -2.89
C GLU A 349 10.77 12.84 -3.76
N GLY A 350 9.55 13.30 -4.03
CA GLY A 350 8.51 12.50 -4.68
C GLY A 350 7.34 12.17 -3.75
N LEU A 351 6.57 11.16 -4.14
CA LEU A 351 5.36 10.77 -3.45
C LEU A 351 5.60 9.48 -2.68
N ASN A 352 5.45 9.57 -1.36
CA ASN A 352 5.80 8.53 -0.40
C ASN A 352 4.52 7.94 0.21
N LEU A 353 4.33 6.63 0.04
CA LEU A 353 3.31 5.84 0.72
C LEU A 353 3.97 4.97 1.78
N ILE A 354 3.44 5.01 3.00
CA ILE A 354 4.03 4.32 4.15
C ILE A 354 2.97 3.48 4.86
N THR A 355 3.31 2.25 5.18
CA THR A 355 2.49 1.42 6.08
C THR A 355 2.82 1.74 7.52
N ALA A 356 1.86 2.26 8.29
CA ALA A 356 2.04 2.66 9.67
C ALA A 356 0.85 2.19 10.53
N LEU A 357 1.14 1.64 11.71
CA LEU A 357 0.13 1.39 12.72
C LEU A 357 -0.15 2.68 13.52
N PRO A 358 -1.35 2.84 14.10
CA PRO A 358 -1.65 3.99 14.97
C PRO A 358 -0.69 4.18 16.14
N GLU A 359 -0.09 3.09 16.63
CA GLU A 359 0.90 3.08 17.72
C GLU A 359 2.35 3.15 17.24
N GLY A 360 2.58 3.00 15.93
CA GLY A 360 3.89 2.98 15.32
C GLY A 360 4.58 4.35 15.38
N SER A 361 5.85 4.36 15.77
CA SER A 361 6.63 5.60 15.87
C SER A 361 7.61 5.75 14.70
N MET A 362 7.60 6.88 14.01
CA MET A 362 8.52 7.21 12.90
C MET A 362 9.38 8.42 13.25
N ASP A 363 10.68 8.42 12.94
CA ASP A 363 11.49 9.64 13.13
C ASP A 363 11.27 10.62 11.97
N LEU A 364 10.64 11.77 12.25
CA LEU A 364 10.45 12.86 11.29
C LEU A 364 11.48 13.99 11.44
N GLY A 365 12.53 13.79 12.24
CA GLY A 365 13.69 14.69 12.29
C GLY A 365 13.45 16.04 12.99
N GLY A 366 12.57 16.10 13.99
CA GLY A 366 12.32 17.32 14.78
C GLY A 366 12.91 17.23 16.18
N ASN A 367 13.80 18.17 16.55
CA ASN A 367 14.17 18.38 17.95
C ASN A 367 12.90 18.80 18.71
N GLY A 368 12.38 17.90 19.53
CA GLY A 368 11.21 18.18 20.35
C GLY A 368 11.50 19.26 21.39
N SER A 369 11.01 20.48 21.17
CA SER A 369 10.77 21.42 22.27
C SER A 369 9.78 22.56 21.99
N ASP A 370 9.26 22.74 20.76
CA ASP A 370 8.29 23.82 20.48
C ASP A 370 6.93 23.27 20.02
N ASP A 371 5.89 23.55 20.81
CA ASP A 371 4.50 23.13 20.55
C ASP A 371 3.86 23.84 19.35
N ASP A 372 4.44 24.94 18.88
CA ASP A 372 3.85 25.85 17.88
C ASP A 372 4.54 25.82 16.49
N HIS A 373 5.55 24.97 16.30
CA HIS A 373 6.30 24.92 15.05
C HIS A 373 5.60 24.04 13.99
N VAL A 374 5.62 24.48 12.72
CA VAL A 374 5.24 23.65 11.57
C VAL A 374 6.49 23.16 10.88
N THR A 375 6.69 21.85 10.87
CA THR A 375 7.72 21.24 10.04
C THR A 375 7.19 21.13 8.61
N VAL A 376 7.91 21.73 7.67
CA VAL A 376 7.57 21.72 6.24
C VAL A 376 8.59 20.87 5.50
N LEU A 377 8.12 19.79 4.88
CA LEU A 377 8.92 18.91 4.03
C LEU A 377 8.63 19.24 2.58
N GLN A 378 9.48 20.08 1.99
CA GLN A 378 9.38 20.45 0.57
C GLN A 378 9.83 19.30 -0.32
N GLY A 379 9.21 19.19 -1.49
CA GLY A 379 9.49 18.13 -2.47
C GLY A 379 8.94 16.75 -2.08
N SER A 380 8.28 16.62 -0.92
CA SER A 380 7.82 15.33 -0.40
C SER A 380 6.31 15.36 -0.12
N PHE A 381 5.59 14.42 -0.73
CA PHE A 381 4.23 14.07 -0.36
C PHE A 381 4.27 12.81 0.49
N LEU A 382 3.48 12.76 1.56
CA LEU A 382 3.43 11.64 2.49
C LEU A 382 1.98 11.21 2.70
N ALA A 383 1.70 9.94 2.44
CA ALA A 383 0.45 9.32 2.85
C ALA A 383 0.72 8.01 3.56
N THR A 384 -0.03 7.79 4.64
CA THR A 384 0.19 6.71 5.59
C THR A 384 -1.03 5.82 5.64
N SER A 385 -0.84 4.52 5.77
CA SER A 385 -1.95 3.56 5.86
C SER A 385 -1.67 2.46 6.86
N GLU A 386 -2.68 2.12 7.65
CA GLU A 386 -2.70 0.92 8.48
C GLU A 386 -3.02 -0.35 7.67
N ASN A 387 -3.61 -0.19 6.49
CA ASN A 387 -4.05 -1.27 5.60
C ASN A 387 -3.02 -1.58 4.50
N GLY A 388 -1.99 -0.75 4.36
CA GLY A 388 -0.87 -0.95 3.44
C GLY A 388 -1.04 -0.27 2.07
N PHE A 389 -0.24 -0.72 1.11
CA PHE A 389 -0.18 -0.18 -0.24
C PHE A 389 -0.12 -1.30 -1.29
N VAL A 390 -0.45 -0.94 -2.53
CA VAL A 390 -0.40 -1.80 -3.72
C VAL A 390 0.61 -1.24 -4.71
N VAL A 391 1.48 -2.08 -5.24
CA VAL A 391 2.57 -1.70 -6.15
C VAL A 391 2.54 -2.56 -7.41
N SER A 392 2.79 -1.91 -8.55
CA SER A 392 2.99 -2.55 -9.84
C SER A 392 3.93 -1.68 -10.68
N ARG A 393 5.22 -2.01 -10.66
CA ARG A 393 6.29 -1.30 -11.37
C ARG A 393 6.31 -1.62 -12.86
N ALA A 394 6.50 -0.59 -13.69
CA ALA A 394 6.86 -0.77 -15.09
C ALA A 394 8.39 -0.74 -15.26
N ARG A 395 8.91 -1.50 -16.22
CA ARG A 395 10.34 -1.56 -16.55
C ARG A 395 10.52 -1.38 -18.06
N ASP A 396 11.69 -0.91 -18.47
CA ASP A 396 12.00 -0.75 -19.88
C ASP A 396 12.14 -2.12 -20.57
N GLY A 397 11.31 -2.35 -21.59
CA GLY A 397 11.35 -3.58 -22.39
C GLY A 397 10.66 -4.80 -21.78
N GLU A 398 10.08 -4.69 -20.58
CA GLU A 398 9.33 -5.76 -19.92
C GLU A 398 7.86 -5.34 -19.68
N PRO A 399 6.91 -6.28 -19.69
CA PRO A 399 5.56 -5.99 -19.23
C PRO A 399 5.57 -5.56 -17.77
N CYS A 400 4.66 -4.65 -17.39
CA CYS A 400 4.51 -4.21 -16.01
C CYS A 400 4.30 -5.40 -15.07
N GLU A 401 4.98 -5.37 -13.92
CA GLU A 401 4.93 -6.47 -12.97
C GLU A 401 3.50 -6.72 -12.48
N ARG A 402 3.19 -7.98 -12.16
CA ARG A 402 1.92 -8.34 -11.54
C ARG A 402 1.74 -7.52 -10.24
N PRO A 403 0.58 -6.87 -10.06
CA PRO A 403 0.33 -6.07 -8.87
C PRO A 403 0.38 -6.93 -7.62
N TRP A 404 0.97 -6.38 -6.56
CA TRP A 404 1.06 -7.01 -5.25
C TRP A 404 0.86 -5.97 -4.15
N ASN A 405 0.40 -6.42 -2.99
CA ASN A 405 0.15 -5.57 -1.84
C ASN A 405 1.19 -5.84 -0.73
N SER A 406 1.44 -4.81 0.08
CA SER A 406 2.28 -4.90 1.26
C SER A 406 1.54 -4.30 2.45
N THR A 407 1.34 -5.10 3.49
CA THR A 407 0.80 -4.68 4.79
C THR A 407 1.86 -4.60 5.88
N VAL A 408 3.14 -4.75 5.52
CA VAL A 408 4.25 -4.77 6.48
C VAL A 408 4.50 -3.36 7.01
N VAL A 409 4.40 -3.22 8.34
CA VAL A 409 4.63 -1.96 9.06
C VAL A 409 6.04 -1.45 8.81
N GLY A 410 6.18 -0.15 8.57
CA GLY A 410 7.43 0.49 8.19
C GLY A 410 7.80 0.28 6.72
N GLY A 411 7.02 -0.49 5.96
CA GLY A 411 7.15 -0.58 4.51
C GLY A 411 6.92 0.78 3.85
N HIS A 412 7.81 1.14 2.93
CA HIS A 412 7.85 2.46 2.31
C HIS A 412 7.92 2.29 0.79
N ALA A 413 6.95 2.85 0.07
CA ALA A 413 6.96 2.94 -1.38
C ALA A 413 7.10 4.40 -1.82
N THR A 414 8.01 4.67 -2.75
CA THR A 414 8.23 6.01 -3.30
C THR A 414 8.14 5.97 -4.81
N ILE A 415 7.38 6.91 -5.37
CA ILE A 415 7.46 7.25 -6.79
C ILE A 415 8.11 8.64 -6.93
N ASP A 416 9.13 8.72 -7.77
CA ASP A 416 9.82 9.96 -8.09
C ASP A 416 10.01 10.09 -9.62
N TRP A 417 10.22 11.33 -10.05
CA TRP A 417 10.56 11.66 -11.43
C TRP A 417 11.93 12.33 -11.35
N ASP A 418 12.99 11.53 -11.53
CA ASP A 418 14.37 12.02 -11.54
C ASP A 418 14.47 13.27 -12.44
N HIS A 419 15.05 14.34 -11.89
CA HIS A 419 15.30 15.62 -12.56
C HIS A 419 16.60 15.64 -13.35
#